data_AF-A0A383UUY7-F1
#
_entry.id   AF-A0A383UUY7-F1
#
_cell.length_a   1.000
_cell.length_b   1.000
_cell.length_c   1.000
_cell.angle_alpha   90.00
_cell.angle_beta   90.00
_cell.angle_gamma   90.00
#
_symmetry.space_group_name_H-M   'P 1'
#
loop_
_entity.id
_entity.type
_entity.pdbx_description
1 polymer ?
#
loop_
_entity_poly.entity_id
_entity_poly.type
_entity_poly.pdbx_seq_one_letter_code
_entity_poly.pdbx_strand_id
1 'polypeptide(L)'
;MQFTLILIGAASLVWAAPPPALAPTPASIDTLARRPLSFPGLSSTGPKVAVNLPKGGQAKETAQDQRFFEDIPERFNSMDRMWDMSGNILTAMANGTIPPSDVASLIQKLFRAAQATSTPRSVSEALRLAGSSFDNANPNRPRNLLGAALALMINGFTSDDLKNTIDGNPPAALVNDNPPVPAEKNFYQKEGNAPFSVSEDDLRAAIHVPSGFTWGQKQPVLMSPGTGSTGLETFEHNFGGLLASSSVADPVYLIVPHTLLDDVQVNAEFVAYALQYLNAMTNRSVAAVTWSQGSVDTQWALKYWPSVRKIVTDHIPISGDYGGTTLAYLLCPGFSAGNQYLCTPAILQQTQGARFIHQLRSNDGDSAFVPTTSIYSAADEIVQPQLAEGASAFIKDVRGVGVSNVYLQRDCASQPSGGLYLHEGVLYNPTAYALILDALTHDGPGMLSRVTSSCRDSVAPGLNTASVIQAETLIPSLLYRALTYSSKLVEEPAIKSYATY
;
A
#
# COMPACT_ATOMS: atom_id res chain seq x y z
N MET A 1 31.31 -59.54 23.49
CA MET A 1 31.03 -60.64 22.55
C MET A 1 29.75 -61.33 22.99
N GLN A 2 28.63 -61.02 22.34
CA GLN A 2 27.49 -61.94 22.25
C GLN A 2 26.61 -61.52 21.08
N PHE A 3 26.17 -62.54 20.36
CA PHE A 3 25.75 -62.51 18.97
C PHE A 3 24.32 -62.01 18.77
N THR A 4 24.16 -61.35 17.62
CA THR A 4 22.91 -61.08 16.90
C THR A 4 22.07 -62.35 16.71
N LEU A 5 20.75 -62.26 16.91
CA LEU A 5 19.80 -63.09 16.16
C LEU A 5 18.63 -62.22 15.68
N ILE A 6 18.45 -62.27 14.37
CA ILE A 6 17.46 -61.58 13.56
C ILE A 6 16.13 -62.32 13.68
N LEU A 7 15.03 -61.60 13.92
CA LEU A 7 13.67 -62.10 13.73
C LEU A 7 13.00 -61.34 12.59
N ILE A 8 12.73 -62.10 11.52
CA ILE A 8 11.97 -61.71 10.33
C ILE A 8 10.49 -61.90 10.67
N GLY A 9 9.72 -60.82 10.69
CA GLY A 9 8.26 -60.83 10.82
C GLY A 9 7.62 -60.33 9.53
N ALA A 10 6.74 -61.15 8.97
CA ALA A 10 6.12 -61.01 7.65
C ALA A 10 5.33 -59.70 7.46
N ALA A 11 5.56 -59.02 6.33
CA ALA A 11 4.77 -57.89 5.88
C ALA A 11 3.44 -58.37 5.27
N SER A 12 2.32 -57.90 5.83
CA SER A 12 1.01 -57.97 5.18
C SER A 12 0.91 -56.89 4.11
N LEU A 13 0.67 -57.28 2.86
CA LEU A 13 0.29 -56.36 1.79
C LEU A 13 -1.08 -55.75 2.11
N VAL A 14 -1.10 -54.46 2.44
CA VAL A 14 -2.32 -53.63 2.37
C VAL A 14 -2.18 -52.77 1.12
N TRP A 15 -3.12 -52.91 0.19
CA TRP A 15 -3.25 -52.05 -0.98
C TRP A 15 -3.44 -50.60 -0.54
N ALA A 16 -2.49 -49.72 -0.89
CA ALA A 16 -2.68 -48.29 -0.82
C ALA A 16 -3.71 -47.88 -1.88
N ALA A 17 -4.80 -47.25 -1.44
CA ALA A 17 -5.72 -46.57 -2.34
C ALA A 17 -4.98 -45.43 -3.08
N PRO A 18 -5.23 -45.20 -4.37
CA PRO A 18 -4.63 -44.09 -5.09
C PRO A 18 -5.07 -42.75 -4.45
N PRO A 19 -4.20 -41.72 -4.48
CA PRO A 19 -4.55 -40.40 -3.97
C PRO A 19 -5.77 -39.83 -4.72
N PRO A 20 -6.66 -39.08 -4.04
CA PRO A 20 -7.78 -38.44 -4.69
C PRO A 20 -7.27 -37.46 -5.77
N ALA A 21 -7.97 -37.46 -6.90
CA ALA A 21 -7.67 -36.60 -8.04
C ALA A 21 -7.62 -35.12 -7.63
N LEU A 22 -6.63 -34.40 -8.18
CA LEU A 22 -6.50 -32.95 -8.06
C LEU A 22 -7.82 -32.27 -8.47
N ALA A 23 -8.34 -31.42 -7.59
CA ALA A 23 -9.47 -30.56 -7.89
C ALA A 23 -9.13 -29.65 -9.09
N PRO A 24 -10.08 -29.39 -10.00
CA PRO A 24 -9.85 -28.49 -11.13
C PRO A 24 -9.55 -27.08 -10.62
N THR A 25 -8.53 -26.45 -11.23
CA THR A 25 -8.21 -25.03 -11.11
C THR A 25 -9.45 -24.17 -11.27
N PRO A 26 -9.71 -23.16 -10.40
CA PRO A 26 -10.81 -22.23 -10.61
C PRO A 26 -10.62 -21.50 -11.95
N ALA A 27 -11.67 -21.48 -12.76
CA ALA A 27 -11.70 -20.78 -14.04
C ALA A 27 -11.44 -19.28 -13.85
N SER A 28 -10.73 -18.68 -14.82
CA SER A 28 -10.37 -17.26 -14.83
C SER A 28 -11.59 -16.34 -14.83
N ILE A 29 -11.44 -15.22 -14.15
CA ILE A 29 -12.33 -14.06 -14.15
C ILE A 29 -12.44 -13.53 -15.59
N ASP A 30 -13.48 -13.91 -16.34
CA ASP A 30 -13.67 -13.38 -17.71
C ASP A 30 -15.12 -13.05 -18.08
N THR A 31 -15.98 -12.79 -17.10
CA THR A 31 -17.41 -12.48 -17.34
C THR A 31 -17.95 -11.22 -16.65
N LEU A 32 -17.10 -10.25 -16.31
CA LEU A 32 -17.56 -8.92 -15.90
C LEU A 32 -17.80 -8.02 -17.12
N ALA A 33 -18.99 -7.45 -17.21
CA ALA A 33 -19.38 -6.52 -18.27
C ALA A 33 -18.50 -5.26 -18.22
N ARG A 34 -17.74 -5.04 -19.29
CA ARG A 34 -16.74 -3.96 -19.40
C ARG A 34 -17.43 -2.67 -19.87
N ARG A 35 -17.44 -1.62 -19.03
CA ARG A 35 -17.72 -0.24 -19.44
C ARG A 35 -16.68 0.71 -18.83
N PRO A 36 -16.22 1.74 -19.55
CA PRO A 36 -15.33 2.74 -18.99
C PRO A 36 -16.10 3.56 -17.94
N LEU A 37 -15.65 3.51 -16.69
CA LEU A 37 -16.05 4.50 -15.68
C LEU A 37 -15.17 5.73 -15.87
N SER A 38 -15.83 6.85 -16.18
CA SER A 38 -15.31 8.19 -15.92
C SER A 38 -15.92 8.63 -14.60
N PHE A 39 -15.14 9.26 -13.72
CA PHE A 39 -15.61 9.88 -12.47
C PHE A 39 -15.69 11.41 -12.69
N PRO A 40 -16.81 11.95 -13.20
CA PRO A 40 -16.95 13.39 -13.37
C PRO A 40 -17.36 13.97 -12.02
N GLY A 41 -16.42 14.44 -11.21
CA GLY A 41 -16.77 15.12 -9.96
C GLY A 41 -15.70 15.22 -8.88
N LEU A 42 -14.64 14.42 -8.91
CA LEU A 42 -13.52 14.46 -7.94
C LEU A 42 -12.55 15.63 -8.21
N SER A 43 -13.10 16.82 -8.43
CA SER A 43 -12.33 18.05 -8.53
C SER A 43 -11.92 18.48 -7.13
N SER A 44 -10.62 18.41 -6.82
CA SER A 44 -10.07 19.14 -5.67
C SER A 44 -10.49 20.61 -5.75
N THR A 45 -11.07 21.13 -4.67
CA THR A 45 -11.54 22.53 -4.57
C THR A 45 -10.43 23.49 -4.12
N GLY A 46 -9.18 23.04 -4.12
CA GLY A 46 -8.03 23.95 -4.05
C GLY A 46 -8.01 24.87 -5.27
N PRO A 47 -7.33 26.02 -5.22
CA PRO A 47 -7.03 26.77 -6.42
C PRO A 47 -6.28 25.83 -7.36
N LYS A 48 -6.98 25.32 -8.38
CA LYS A 48 -6.35 24.77 -9.55
C LYS A 48 -5.51 25.92 -10.06
N VAL A 49 -4.20 25.87 -9.85
CA VAL A 49 -3.33 26.49 -10.83
C VAL A 49 -3.61 25.66 -12.07
N ALA A 50 -4.57 26.13 -12.86
CA ALA A 50 -4.63 25.79 -14.24
C ALA A 50 -3.28 26.26 -14.77
N VAL A 51 -2.32 25.35 -14.80
CA VAL A 51 -1.32 25.41 -15.84
C VAL A 51 -2.18 25.42 -17.08
N ASN A 52 -2.30 26.57 -17.73
CA ASN A 52 -2.90 26.67 -19.05
C ASN A 52 -2.05 25.75 -19.92
N LEU A 53 -2.41 24.47 -19.99
CA LEU A 53 -1.89 23.54 -20.96
C LEU A 53 -2.25 24.18 -22.30
N PRO A 54 -1.26 24.63 -23.09
CA PRO A 54 -1.56 25.17 -24.39
C PRO A 54 -2.32 24.10 -25.16
N LYS A 55 -3.50 24.44 -25.69
CA LYS A 55 -4.20 23.58 -26.64
C LYS A 55 -3.21 23.22 -27.75
N GLY A 56 -2.78 21.96 -27.80
CA GLY A 56 -2.06 21.34 -28.92
C GLY A 56 -1.26 22.32 -29.79
N GLY A 57 -0.37 23.08 -29.18
CA GLY A 57 0.68 23.78 -29.90
C GLY A 57 1.87 22.83 -29.89
N GLN A 58 2.47 22.57 -31.05
CA GLN A 58 3.77 21.90 -31.12
C GLN A 58 4.75 22.70 -30.24
N ALA A 59 4.93 22.29 -28.99
CA ALA A 59 6.05 22.73 -28.20
C ALA A 59 7.29 22.29 -28.97
N LYS A 60 8.16 23.24 -29.33
CA LYS A 60 9.45 22.90 -29.89
C LYS A 60 10.20 22.14 -28.80
N GLU A 61 10.35 20.83 -28.97
CA GLU A 61 11.28 20.01 -28.20
C GLU A 61 12.61 20.77 -28.10
N THR A 62 13.11 20.99 -26.89
CA THR A 62 14.45 21.55 -26.76
C THR A 62 15.46 20.47 -27.18
N ALA A 63 16.63 20.87 -27.67
CA ALA A 63 17.68 19.93 -28.04
C ALA A 63 18.17 19.06 -26.86
N GLN A 64 17.84 19.46 -25.62
CA GLN A 64 18.17 18.70 -24.41
C GLN A 64 17.08 17.68 -24.05
N ASP A 65 15.80 17.98 -24.33
CA ASP A 65 14.70 17.02 -24.18
C ASP A 65 14.87 15.84 -25.14
N GLN A 66 15.14 16.15 -26.42
CA GLN A 66 15.44 15.12 -27.43
C GLN A 66 16.59 14.20 -26.99
N ARG A 67 17.63 14.75 -26.35
CA ARG A 67 18.74 13.94 -25.83
C ARG A 67 18.31 12.94 -24.76
N PHE A 68 17.49 13.35 -23.78
CA PHE A 68 17.02 12.39 -22.77
C PHE A 68 16.22 11.25 -23.41
N PHE A 69 15.34 11.58 -24.35
CA PHE A 69 14.60 10.56 -25.09
C PHE A 69 15.54 9.68 -25.90
N GLU A 70 16.48 10.22 -26.66
CA GLU A 70 17.44 9.44 -27.47
C GLU A 70 18.39 8.57 -26.63
N ASP A 71 18.79 9.05 -25.44
CA ASP A 71 19.77 8.39 -24.58
C ASP A 71 19.19 7.21 -23.79
N ILE A 72 17.88 7.20 -23.51
CA ILE A 72 17.21 6.05 -22.87
C ILE A 72 17.23 4.86 -23.84
N PRO A 73 17.93 3.76 -23.49
CA PRO A 73 18.02 2.59 -24.34
C PRO A 73 16.68 1.84 -24.39
N GLU A 74 16.51 0.94 -25.36
CA GLU A 74 15.36 0.02 -25.37
C GLU A 74 15.34 -0.93 -24.17
N ARG A 75 16.53 -1.28 -23.66
CA ARG A 75 16.74 -2.09 -22.46
C ARG A 75 18.03 -1.66 -21.76
N PHE A 76 18.00 -1.53 -20.44
CA PHE A 76 19.23 -1.34 -19.65
C PHE A 76 20.08 -2.62 -19.63
N ASN A 77 21.37 -2.47 -19.92
CA ASN A 77 22.38 -3.53 -19.82
C ASN A 77 23.39 -3.31 -18.67
N SER A 78 23.24 -2.22 -17.92
CA SER A 78 24.10 -1.85 -16.80
C SER A 78 23.28 -1.14 -15.73
N MET A 79 23.36 -1.65 -14.49
CA MET A 79 22.70 -1.05 -13.33
C MET A 79 23.26 0.35 -13.04
N ASP A 80 24.57 0.55 -13.19
CA ASP A 80 25.21 1.86 -13.02
C ASP A 80 24.67 2.91 -14.00
N ARG A 81 24.54 2.54 -15.28
CA ARG A 81 23.96 3.44 -16.29
C ARG A 81 22.51 3.79 -15.95
N MET A 82 21.72 2.83 -15.47
CA MET A 82 20.34 3.08 -15.04
C MET A 82 20.30 4.07 -13.86
N TRP A 83 21.15 3.87 -12.85
CA TRP A 83 21.24 4.78 -11.70
C TRP A 83 21.65 6.20 -12.07
N ASP A 84 22.66 6.35 -12.93
CA ASP A 84 23.10 7.66 -13.41
C ASP A 84 22.00 8.35 -14.22
N MET A 85 21.34 7.60 -15.11
CA MET A 85 20.27 8.13 -15.96
C MET A 85 19.04 8.57 -15.16
N SER A 86 18.57 7.74 -14.24
CA SER A 86 17.43 8.09 -13.38
C SER A 86 17.74 9.31 -12.51
N GLY A 87 18.96 9.42 -11.96
CA GLY A 87 19.40 10.59 -11.19
C GLY A 87 19.46 11.86 -12.04
N ASN A 88 19.96 11.77 -13.27
CA ASN A 88 19.99 12.90 -14.21
C ASN A 88 18.58 13.34 -14.61
N ILE A 89 17.66 12.41 -14.85
CA ILE A 89 16.26 12.70 -15.16
C ILE A 89 15.59 13.39 -13.96
N LEU A 90 15.74 12.87 -12.74
CA LEU A 90 15.18 13.54 -11.55
C LEU A 90 15.73 14.95 -11.37
N THR A 91 17.02 15.16 -11.61
CA THR A 91 17.65 16.48 -11.53
C THR A 91 17.09 17.43 -12.60
N ALA A 92 16.91 16.92 -13.82
CA ALA A 92 16.34 17.67 -14.94
C ALA A 92 14.84 17.99 -14.76
N MET A 93 14.08 17.12 -14.09
CA MET A 93 12.71 17.41 -13.66
C MET A 93 12.69 18.47 -12.55
N ALA A 94 13.57 18.33 -11.56
CA ALA A 94 13.64 19.24 -10.43
C ALA A 94 14.09 20.65 -10.83
N ASN A 95 15.03 20.82 -11.77
CA ASN A 95 15.46 22.14 -12.23
C ASN A 95 14.59 22.69 -13.38
N GLY A 96 13.62 21.91 -13.86
CA GLY A 96 12.70 22.29 -14.92
C GLY A 96 13.25 22.27 -16.34
N THR A 97 14.35 21.55 -16.56
CA THR A 97 14.86 21.27 -17.90
C THR A 97 13.86 20.43 -18.69
N ILE A 98 13.22 19.44 -18.04
CA ILE A 98 12.17 18.62 -18.67
C ILE A 98 10.81 19.31 -18.46
N PRO A 99 10.08 19.68 -19.53
CA PRO A 99 8.75 20.25 -19.42
C PRO A 99 7.76 19.31 -18.74
N PRO A 100 6.78 19.81 -17.96
CA PRO A 100 5.77 18.96 -17.32
C PRO A 100 4.99 18.06 -18.30
N SER A 101 4.80 18.51 -19.54
CA SER A 101 4.11 17.75 -20.60
C SER A 101 4.84 16.48 -21.00
N ASP A 102 6.16 16.44 -20.82
CA ASP A 102 7.03 15.39 -21.37
C ASP A 102 7.44 14.39 -20.29
N VAL A 103 7.21 14.72 -19.01
CA VAL A 103 7.53 13.85 -17.87
C VAL A 103 6.87 12.49 -18.03
N ALA A 104 5.57 12.44 -18.35
CA ALA A 104 4.84 11.17 -18.38
C ALA A 104 5.39 10.21 -19.46
N SER A 105 5.65 10.71 -20.67
CA SER A 105 6.20 9.90 -21.77
C SER A 105 7.65 9.51 -21.52
N LEU A 106 8.47 10.39 -20.91
CA LEU A 106 9.85 10.08 -20.56
C LEU A 106 9.93 9.01 -19.48
N ILE A 107 9.13 9.13 -18.42
CA ILE A 107 9.05 8.14 -17.34
C ILE A 107 8.53 6.80 -17.89
N GLN A 108 7.52 6.81 -18.76
CA GLN A 108 7.08 5.61 -19.45
C GLN A 108 8.20 4.93 -20.24
N LYS A 109 8.97 5.70 -21.02
CA LYS A 109 10.11 5.15 -21.77
C LYS A 109 11.16 4.57 -20.83
N LEU A 110 11.46 5.24 -19.72
CA LEU A 110 12.43 4.81 -18.73
C LEU A 110 12.02 3.49 -18.05
N PHE A 111 10.75 3.37 -17.64
CA PHE A 111 10.21 2.15 -17.04
C PHE A 111 10.16 0.97 -18.03
N ARG A 112 9.85 1.23 -19.31
CA ARG A 112 9.94 0.21 -20.38
C ARG A 112 11.36 -0.32 -20.59
N ALA A 113 12.38 0.52 -20.38
CA ALA A 113 13.78 0.13 -20.51
C ALA A 113 14.26 -0.74 -19.32
N ALA A 114 13.62 -0.64 -18.16
CA ALA A 114 13.92 -1.43 -16.95
C ALA A 114 13.29 -2.82 -17.00
N GLN A 115 13.67 -3.61 -18.00
CA GLN A 115 13.16 -4.98 -18.17
C GLN A 115 13.84 -5.95 -17.20
N ALA A 116 13.04 -6.84 -16.62
CA ALA A 116 13.55 -7.91 -15.75
C ALA A 116 14.61 -8.76 -16.48
N THR A 117 15.74 -8.97 -15.81
CA THR A 117 16.84 -9.82 -16.30
C THR A 117 16.80 -11.22 -15.71
N SER A 118 16.18 -11.36 -14.55
CA SER A 118 15.88 -12.62 -13.86
C SER A 118 14.67 -12.42 -12.94
N THR A 119 14.10 -13.53 -12.45
CA THR A 119 13.08 -13.51 -11.38
C THR A 119 13.67 -14.23 -10.15
N PRO A 120 13.51 -13.68 -8.93
CA PRO A 120 13.97 -14.34 -7.71
C PRO A 120 13.37 -15.75 -7.57
N ARG A 121 14.19 -16.74 -7.22
CA ARG A 121 13.79 -18.17 -7.17
C ARG A 121 13.49 -18.66 -5.76
N SER A 122 13.85 -17.89 -4.75
CA SER A 122 13.61 -18.22 -3.35
C SER A 122 13.31 -16.96 -2.54
N VAL A 123 12.64 -17.10 -1.41
CA VAL A 123 12.40 -16.02 -0.44
C VAL A 123 13.72 -15.35 -0.05
N SER A 124 14.75 -16.12 0.31
CA SER A 124 16.03 -15.55 0.72
C SER A 124 16.70 -14.74 -0.40
N GLU A 125 16.58 -15.18 -1.65
CA GLU A 125 17.09 -14.43 -2.79
C GLU A 125 16.27 -13.15 -3.04
N ALA A 126 14.94 -13.23 -2.93
CA ALA A 126 14.05 -12.08 -3.07
C ALA A 126 14.36 -11.00 -2.02
N LEU A 127 14.41 -11.34 -0.73
CA LEU A 127 14.71 -10.38 0.35
C LEU A 127 16.08 -9.70 0.14
N ARG A 128 17.09 -10.47 -0.28
CA ARG A 128 18.43 -9.92 -0.56
C ARG A 128 18.41 -8.96 -1.75
N LEU A 129 17.74 -9.33 -2.85
CA LEU A 129 17.68 -8.50 -4.06
C LEU A 129 16.86 -7.23 -3.84
N ALA A 130 15.74 -7.33 -3.12
CA ALA A 130 14.92 -6.20 -2.69
C ALA A 130 15.76 -5.17 -1.93
N GLY A 131 16.39 -5.59 -0.82
CA GLY A 131 17.27 -4.71 -0.04
C GLY A 131 18.39 -4.08 -0.87
N SER A 132 19.08 -4.88 -1.69
CA SER A 132 20.16 -4.36 -2.54
C SER A 132 19.70 -3.40 -3.64
N SER A 133 18.40 -3.37 -3.97
CA SER A 133 17.85 -2.43 -4.96
C SER A 133 17.77 -1.01 -4.42
N PHE A 134 17.86 -0.81 -3.10
CA PHE A 134 17.95 0.50 -2.45
C PHE A 134 19.38 0.87 -2.04
N ASP A 135 20.30 -0.09 -2.09
CA ASP A 135 21.72 0.13 -1.83
C ASP A 135 22.42 0.67 -3.09
N ASN A 136 22.77 1.95 -3.06
CA ASN A 136 23.58 2.54 -4.12
C ASN A 136 25.05 2.14 -3.94
N ALA A 137 25.56 1.30 -4.85
CA ALA A 137 26.96 0.88 -4.85
C ALA A 137 27.96 2.05 -5.00
N ASN A 138 27.51 3.21 -5.52
CA ASN A 138 28.30 4.43 -5.59
C ASN A 138 27.89 5.41 -4.47
N PRO A 139 28.73 5.60 -3.43
CA PRO A 139 28.38 6.46 -2.29
C PRO A 139 28.30 7.95 -2.63
N ASN A 140 28.78 8.37 -3.81
CA ASN A 140 28.69 9.76 -4.26
C ASN A 140 27.37 10.10 -4.96
N ARG A 141 26.53 9.10 -5.25
CA ARG A 141 25.22 9.33 -5.87
C ARG A 141 24.19 9.65 -4.78
N PRO A 142 23.36 10.69 -4.96
CA PRO A 142 22.30 11.00 -4.01
C PRO A 142 21.24 9.88 -3.95
N ARG A 143 20.49 9.82 -2.85
CA ARG A 143 19.33 8.94 -2.74
C ARG A 143 18.33 9.23 -3.87
N ASN A 144 17.88 8.18 -4.53
CA ASN A 144 17.08 8.25 -5.74
C ASN A 144 16.09 7.08 -5.75
N LEU A 145 14.84 7.36 -5.39
CA LEU A 145 13.81 6.33 -5.29
C LEU A 145 13.35 5.81 -6.67
N LEU A 146 13.45 6.65 -7.72
CA LEU A 146 13.21 6.21 -9.10
C LEU A 146 14.23 5.15 -9.53
N GLY A 147 15.52 5.35 -9.22
CA GLY A 147 16.57 4.37 -9.50
C GLY A 147 16.34 3.06 -8.74
N ALA A 148 15.90 3.14 -7.49
CA ALA A 148 15.58 1.94 -6.70
C ALA A 148 14.39 1.16 -7.30
N ALA A 149 13.32 1.86 -7.70
CA ALA A 149 12.18 1.25 -8.39
C ALA A 149 12.59 0.55 -9.69
N LEU A 150 13.45 1.16 -10.49
CA LEU A 150 13.95 0.55 -11.73
C LEU A 150 14.89 -0.63 -11.44
N ALA A 151 15.70 -0.56 -10.38
CA ALA A 151 16.54 -1.67 -9.93
C ALA A 151 15.69 -2.87 -9.48
N LEU A 152 14.60 -2.63 -8.74
CA LEU A 152 13.61 -3.64 -8.39
C LEU A 152 13.04 -4.33 -9.65
N MET A 153 12.60 -3.55 -10.63
CA MET A 153 12.08 -4.11 -11.89
C MET A 153 13.13 -4.96 -12.64
N ILE A 154 14.37 -4.48 -12.77
CA ILE A 154 15.48 -5.21 -13.41
C ILE A 154 15.78 -6.52 -12.66
N ASN A 155 15.66 -6.51 -11.33
CA ASN A 155 15.82 -7.68 -10.46
C ASN A 155 14.62 -8.63 -10.44
N GLY A 156 13.54 -8.31 -11.18
CA GLY A 156 12.39 -9.19 -11.37
C GLY A 156 11.18 -8.92 -10.47
N PHE A 157 11.19 -7.82 -9.73
CA PHE A 157 10.05 -7.35 -8.94
C PHE A 157 9.09 -6.56 -9.84
N THR A 158 8.26 -7.31 -10.58
CA THR A 158 7.28 -6.78 -11.53
C THR A 158 6.02 -7.63 -11.52
N SER A 159 4.89 -7.02 -11.87
CA SER A 159 3.61 -7.70 -12.12
C SER A 159 3.14 -7.44 -13.55
N ASP A 160 2.16 -8.21 -14.02
CA ASP A 160 1.53 -7.95 -15.31
C ASP A 160 0.71 -6.67 -15.29
N ASP A 161 0.07 -6.34 -14.16
CA ASP A 161 -0.64 -5.08 -13.97
C ASP A 161 0.26 -3.86 -14.11
N LEU A 162 1.48 -3.93 -13.55
CA LEU A 162 2.48 -2.87 -13.70
C LEU A 162 2.89 -2.73 -15.17
N LYS A 163 3.23 -3.84 -15.85
CA LYS A 163 3.61 -3.82 -17.27
C LYS A 163 2.50 -3.24 -18.15
N ASN A 164 1.27 -3.71 -17.94
CA ASN A 164 0.09 -3.26 -18.65
C ASN A 164 -0.17 -1.76 -18.42
N THR A 165 -0.02 -1.29 -17.18
CA THR A 165 -0.12 0.13 -16.82
C THR A 165 0.97 0.97 -17.49
N ILE A 166 2.22 0.48 -17.51
CA ILE A 166 3.34 1.11 -18.23
C ILE A 166 3.03 1.17 -19.73
N ASP A 167 2.40 0.14 -20.29
CA ASP A 167 2.09 0.10 -21.72
C ASP A 167 0.87 0.94 -22.15
N GLY A 168 0.25 1.66 -21.21
CA GLY A 168 -0.93 2.48 -21.48
C GLY A 168 -2.21 1.66 -21.57
N ASN A 169 -2.17 0.41 -21.10
CA ASN A 169 -3.30 -0.50 -21.03
C ASN A 169 -3.57 -0.89 -19.57
N PRO A 170 -3.78 0.07 -18.65
CA PRO A 170 -3.97 -0.27 -17.23
C PRO A 170 -5.11 -1.27 -17.07
N PRO A 171 -5.06 -2.15 -16.05
CA PRO A 171 -6.15 -3.06 -15.75
C PRO A 171 -7.48 -2.30 -15.73
N ALA A 172 -8.52 -2.92 -16.30
CA ALA A 172 -9.84 -2.32 -16.30
C ALA A 172 -10.25 -2.00 -14.85
N ALA A 173 -10.80 -0.81 -14.63
CA ALA A 173 -11.32 -0.44 -13.32
C ALA A 173 -12.32 -1.52 -12.87
N LEU A 174 -12.09 -2.08 -11.69
CA LEU A 174 -12.98 -3.07 -11.09
C LEU A 174 -14.33 -2.39 -10.82
N VAL A 175 -15.38 -2.88 -11.48
CA VAL A 175 -16.75 -2.43 -11.25
C VAL A 175 -17.33 -3.33 -10.17
N ASN A 176 -17.33 -2.86 -8.93
CA ASN A 176 -17.96 -3.58 -7.83
C ASN A 176 -19.44 -3.19 -7.75
N ASP A 177 -20.32 -4.15 -8.01
CA ASP A 177 -21.76 -3.98 -7.87
C ASP A 177 -22.22 -4.53 -6.52
N ASN A 178 -22.04 -3.72 -5.48
CA ASN A 178 -22.47 -4.08 -4.13
C ASN A 178 -23.91 -3.61 -3.88
N PRO A 179 -24.73 -4.41 -3.18
CA PRO A 179 -26.11 -4.03 -2.85
C PRO A 179 -26.14 -2.75 -2.00
N PRO A 180 -27.13 -1.87 -2.21
CA PRO A 180 -27.28 -0.65 -1.41
C PRO A 180 -27.56 -0.98 0.06
N VAL A 181 -27.20 -0.04 0.94
CA VAL A 181 -27.50 -0.17 2.37
C VAL A 181 -29.02 -0.11 2.56
N PRO A 182 -29.63 -1.07 3.28
CA PRO A 182 -31.06 -1.01 3.59
C PRO A 182 -31.43 0.30 4.32
N ALA A 183 -32.58 0.88 3.98
CA ALA A 183 -32.97 2.21 4.47
C ALA A 183 -33.03 2.28 6.01
N GLU A 184 -33.41 1.19 6.67
CA GLU A 184 -33.47 1.06 8.12
C GLU A 184 -32.08 1.00 8.80
N LYS A 185 -31.01 0.78 8.03
CA LYS A 185 -29.61 0.75 8.49
C LYS A 185 -28.80 1.95 8.00
N ASN A 186 -29.45 2.97 7.44
CA ASN A 186 -28.77 4.14 6.90
C ASN A 186 -27.90 4.83 7.98
N PHE A 187 -26.65 5.08 7.64
CA PHE A 187 -25.66 5.72 8.50
C PHE A 187 -25.05 6.99 7.88
N TYR A 188 -25.53 7.39 6.70
CA TYR A 188 -24.97 8.50 5.92
C TYR A 188 -25.09 9.86 6.63
N GLN A 189 -26.12 10.02 7.47
CA GLN A 189 -26.42 11.26 8.19
C GLN A 189 -26.38 11.09 9.72
N LYS A 190 -25.49 10.25 10.25
CA LYS A 190 -25.34 10.11 11.71
C LYS A 190 -24.83 11.42 12.33
N GLU A 191 -25.50 11.85 13.39
CA GLU A 191 -25.12 13.05 14.14
C GLU A 191 -23.66 12.98 14.61
N GLY A 192 -22.93 14.08 14.41
CA GLY A 192 -21.51 14.20 14.78
C GLY A 192 -20.52 13.67 13.75
N ASN A 193 -20.96 12.92 12.73
CA ASN A 193 -20.09 12.56 11.61
C ASN A 193 -19.86 13.76 10.68
N ALA A 194 -18.67 13.82 10.10
CA ALA A 194 -18.39 14.70 8.98
C ALA A 194 -19.28 14.37 7.76
N PRO A 195 -19.63 15.38 6.95
CA PRO A 195 -20.36 15.14 5.71
C PRO A 195 -19.47 14.43 4.68
N PHE A 196 -20.05 13.49 3.95
CA PHE A 196 -19.46 12.94 2.74
C PHE A 196 -19.58 13.95 1.59
N SER A 197 -18.47 14.15 0.86
CA SER A 197 -18.42 14.92 -0.38
C SER A 197 -18.50 14.03 -1.62
N VAL A 198 -18.17 12.75 -1.48
CA VAL A 198 -18.31 11.73 -2.53
C VAL A 198 -19.73 11.14 -2.50
N SER A 199 -20.27 10.76 -3.66
CA SER A 199 -21.59 10.12 -3.73
C SER A 199 -21.58 8.72 -3.08
N GLU A 200 -22.71 8.26 -2.56
CA GLU A 200 -22.83 6.91 -1.99
C GLU A 200 -22.49 5.83 -3.02
N ASP A 201 -22.91 6.00 -4.27
CA ASP A 201 -22.65 5.03 -5.34
C ASP A 201 -21.14 4.91 -5.63
N ASP A 202 -20.41 6.03 -5.68
CA ASP A 202 -18.96 6.01 -5.87
C ASP A 202 -18.24 5.41 -4.65
N LEU A 203 -18.66 5.77 -3.44
CA LEU A 203 -18.11 5.20 -2.20
C LEU A 203 -18.34 3.69 -2.13
N ARG A 204 -19.53 3.21 -2.52
CA ARG A 204 -19.91 1.80 -2.52
C ARG A 204 -19.19 1.00 -3.62
N ALA A 205 -18.99 1.60 -4.80
CA ALA A 205 -18.27 0.96 -5.91
C ALA A 205 -16.78 0.73 -5.61
N ALA A 206 -16.19 1.44 -4.66
CA ALA A 206 -14.80 1.23 -4.23
C ALA A 206 -14.59 -0.01 -3.35
N ILE A 207 -15.65 -0.67 -2.88
CA ILE A 207 -15.56 -1.80 -1.95
C ILE A 207 -15.52 -3.10 -2.76
N HIS A 208 -14.39 -3.80 -2.78
CA HIS A 208 -14.32 -5.12 -3.42
C HIS A 208 -14.60 -6.23 -2.41
N VAL A 209 -15.80 -6.81 -2.48
CA VAL A 209 -16.22 -7.96 -1.67
C VAL A 209 -15.90 -9.26 -2.42
N PRO A 210 -14.98 -10.11 -1.94
CA PRO A 210 -14.65 -11.36 -2.63
C PRO A 210 -15.84 -12.33 -2.68
N SER A 211 -15.86 -13.23 -3.68
CA SER A 211 -16.93 -14.24 -3.81
C SER A 211 -17.02 -15.21 -2.63
N GLY A 212 -15.91 -15.45 -1.92
CA GLY A 212 -15.85 -16.28 -0.71
C GLY A 212 -16.27 -15.58 0.57
N PHE A 213 -16.66 -14.29 0.52
CA PHE A 213 -17.10 -13.53 1.68
C PHE A 213 -18.36 -14.14 2.31
N THR A 214 -18.35 -14.36 3.63
CA THR A 214 -19.40 -15.14 4.32
C THR A 214 -20.57 -14.31 4.82
N TRP A 215 -20.58 -13.00 4.55
CA TRP A 215 -21.68 -12.08 4.92
C TRP A 215 -22.05 -12.15 6.40
N GLY A 216 -21.03 -12.10 7.27
CA GLY A 216 -21.21 -12.00 8.72
C GLY A 216 -21.16 -13.33 9.48
N GLN A 217 -20.72 -14.43 8.87
CA GLN A 217 -20.33 -15.63 9.64
C GLN A 217 -18.95 -15.43 10.29
N LYS A 218 -18.03 -14.78 9.57
CA LYS A 218 -16.74 -14.32 10.07
C LYS A 218 -16.74 -12.79 10.22
N GLN A 219 -15.81 -12.27 11.03
CA GLN A 219 -15.63 -10.83 11.18
C GLN A 219 -15.14 -10.23 9.85
N PRO A 220 -15.80 -9.18 9.30
CA PRO A 220 -15.27 -8.47 8.15
C PRO A 220 -14.00 -7.69 8.54
N VAL A 221 -12.99 -7.74 7.69
CA VAL A 221 -11.74 -6.97 7.82
C VAL A 221 -11.58 -6.10 6.59
N LEU A 222 -11.65 -4.78 6.77
CA LEU A 222 -11.34 -3.82 5.72
C LEU A 222 -9.83 -3.77 5.50
N MET A 223 -9.40 -4.09 4.28
CA MET A 223 -8.02 -4.04 3.83
C MET A 223 -7.79 -2.70 3.08
N SER A 224 -7.26 -1.70 3.79
CA SER A 224 -7.06 -0.33 3.26
C SER A 224 -5.64 -0.14 2.70
N PRO A 225 -5.47 0.17 1.40
CA PRO A 225 -4.17 0.17 0.73
C PRO A 225 -3.28 1.36 1.10
N GLY A 226 -2.08 1.37 0.53
CA GLY A 226 -1.13 2.48 0.62
C GLY A 226 -1.12 3.37 -0.62
N THR A 227 -0.40 4.49 -0.55
CA THR A 227 -0.27 5.44 -1.67
C THR A 227 0.13 4.73 -2.97
N GLY A 228 -0.54 5.06 -4.08
CA GLY A 228 -0.22 4.51 -5.39
C GLY A 228 -0.66 3.06 -5.61
N SER A 229 -1.47 2.49 -4.71
CA SER A 229 -1.95 1.11 -4.81
C SER A 229 -3.45 0.95 -4.50
N THR A 230 -4.02 -0.19 -4.89
CA THR A 230 -5.36 -0.64 -4.49
C THR A 230 -5.28 -1.72 -3.40
N GLY A 231 -6.40 -1.98 -2.72
CA GLY A 231 -6.45 -3.00 -1.66
C GLY A 231 -6.12 -4.39 -2.18
N LEU A 232 -6.53 -4.73 -3.41
CA LEU A 232 -6.19 -6.01 -4.03
C LEU A 232 -4.69 -6.13 -4.29
N GLU A 233 -4.10 -5.15 -4.97
CA GLU A 233 -2.65 -5.12 -5.23
C GLU A 233 -1.83 -5.22 -3.95
N THR A 234 -2.32 -4.57 -2.88
CA THR A 234 -1.65 -4.53 -1.58
C THR A 234 -1.76 -5.84 -0.83
N PHE A 235 -2.94 -6.49 -0.80
CA PHE A 235 -3.24 -7.51 0.21
C PHE A 235 -3.63 -8.89 -0.29
N GLU A 236 -4.08 -9.03 -1.54
CA GLU A 236 -4.67 -10.28 -2.05
C GLU A 236 -3.68 -11.45 -1.95
N HIS A 237 -2.41 -11.21 -2.24
CA HIS A 237 -1.36 -12.24 -2.26
C HIS A 237 -0.52 -12.31 -0.97
N ASN A 238 -0.95 -11.63 0.10
CA ASN A 238 -0.34 -11.71 1.42
C ASN A 238 -1.38 -11.89 2.54
N PHE A 239 -1.45 -11.00 3.54
CA PHE A 239 -2.34 -11.07 4.69
C PHE A 239 -3.81 -11.23 4.30
N GLY A 240 -4.28 -10.54 3.27
CA GLY A 240 -5.64 -10.71 2.75
C GLY A 240 -5.90 -12.13 2.28
N GLY A 241 -5.04 -12.67 1.41
CA GLY A 241 -5.14 -14.06 0.94
C GLY A 241 -5.07 -15.10 2.07
N LEU A 242 -4.21 -14.89 3.06
CA LEU A 242 -4.12 -15.75 4.23
C LEU A 242 -5.39 -15.69 5.10
N LEU A 243 -5.94 -14.50 5.34
CA LEU A 243 -7.19 -14.32 6.09
C LEU A 243 -8.37 -14.94 5.35
N ALA A 244 -8.49 -14.75 4.04
CA ALA A 244 -9.54 -15.34 3.20
C ALA A 244 -9.56 -16.87 3.29
N SER A 245 -8.37 -17.48 3.38
CA SER A 245 -8.18 -18.93 3.52
C SER A 245 -8.34 -19.43 4.97
N SER A 246 -8.52 -18.52 5.93
CA SER A 246 -8.63 -18.83 7.35
C SER A 246 -10.08 -18.91 7.83
N SER A 247 -10.27 -19.46 9.03
CA SER A 247 -11.54 -19.43 9.76
C SER A 247 -11.72 -18.18 10.64
N VAL A 248 -10.75 -17.26 10.65
CA VAL A 248 -10.72 -16.12 11.61
C VAL A 248 -11.59 -14.98 11.12
N ALA A 249 -11.39 -14.54 9.89
CA ALA A 249 -11.99 -13.32 9.36
C ALA A 249 -12.28 -13.40 7.86
N ASP A 250 -12.96 -12.37 7.36
CA ASP A 250 -13.27 -12.18 5.95
C ASP A 250 -12.69 -10.84 5.45
N PRO A 251 -11.64 -10.87 4.63
CA PRO A 251 -11.05 -9.65 4.08
C PRO A 251 -11.94 -9.06 2.98
N VAL A 252 -12.03 -7.72 2.96
CA VAL A 252 -12.68 -6.91 1.93
C VAL A 252 -11.69 -5.83 1.51
N TYR A 253 -11.50 -5.66 0.21
CA TYR A 253 -10.41 -4.82 -0.32
C TYR A 253 -10.94 -3.45 -0.76
N LEU A 254 -10.30 -2.38 -0.31
CA LEU A 254 -10.69 -1.02 -0.70
C LEU A 254 -9.96 -0.57 -1.96
N ILE A 255 -10.69 -0.13 -2.98
CA ILE A 255 -10.18 0.30 -4.28
C ILE A 255 -10.52 1.78 -4.45
N VAL A 256 -9.79 2.64 -3.73
CA VAL A 256 -9.99 4.09 -3.80
C VAL A 256 -9.57 4.60 -5.19
N PRO A 257 -10.37 5.48 -5.83
CA PRO A 257 -10.02 6.09 -7.11
C PRO A 257 -8.63 6.72 -7.12
N HIS A 258 -7.99 6.70 -8.30
CA HIS A 258 -6.63 7.21 -8.52
C HIS A 258 -5.58 6.63 -7.56
N THR A 259 -5.84 5.42 -7.02
CA THR A 259 -4.88 4.68 -6.18
C THR A 259 -4.36 5.50 -5.00
N LEU A 260 -5.27 6.17 -4.29
CA LEU A 260 -4.96 7.02 -3.11
C LEU A 260 -4.07 8.25 -3.38
N LEU A 261 -3.85 8.66 -4.63
CA LEU A 261 -3.02 9.84 -4.94
C LEU A 261 -3.71 11.20 -4.74
N ASP A 262 -5.04 11.19 -4.61
CA ASP A 262 -5.85 12.39 -4.35
C ASP A 262 -5.85 12.84 -2.88
N ASP A 263 -6.61 13.89 -2.57
CA ASP A 263 -6.71 14.47 -1.21
C ASP A 263 -7.01 13.38 -0.16
N VAL A 264 -6.11 13.22 0.81
CA VAL A 264 -6.20 12.22 1.90
C VAL A 264 -7.52 12.35 2.67
N GLN A 265 -8.07 13.57 2.78
CA GLN A 265 -9.34 13.82 3.45
C GLN A 265 -10.56 13.27 2.67
N VAL A 266 -10.44 13.16 1.34
CA VAL A 266 -11.42 12.49 0.47
C VAL A 266 -11.20 10.99 0.50
N ASN A 267 -9.95 10.53 0.47
CA ASN A 267 -9.63 9.10 0.58
C ASN A 267 -10.18 8.48 1.88
N ALA A 268 -10.08 9.21 3.00
CA ALA A 268 -10.66 8.82 4.29
C ALA A 268 -12.20 8.66 4.27
N GLU A 269 -12.91 9.31 3.35
CA GLU A 269 -14.36 9.13 3.18
C GLU A 269 -14.68 7.70 2.73
N PHE A 270 -13.87 7.12 1.84
CA PHE A 270 -14.02 5.73 1.39
C PHE A 270 -13.82 4.75 2.54
N VAL A 271 -12.86 5.00 3.44
CA VAL A 271 -12.66 4.19 4.64
C VAL A 271 -13.84 4.32 5.60
N ALA A 272 -14.25 5.55 5.93
CA ALA A 272 -15.38 5.80 6.82
C ALA A 272 -16.68 5.16 6.32
N TYR A 273 -16.93 5.24 5.01
CA TYR A 273 -18.08 4.61 4.39
C TYR A 273 -17.98 3.09 4.41
N ALA A 274 -16.83 2.51 3.99
CA ALA A 274 -16.65 1.06 3.91
C ALA A 274 -16.81 0.37 5.28
N LEU A 275 -16.28 0.95 6.35
CA LEU A 275 -16.46 0.41 7.71
C LEU A 275 -17.94 0.36 8.12
N GLN A 276 -18.68 1.43 7.86
CA GLN A 276 -20.10 1.49 8.18
C GLN A 276 -20.94 0.58 7.27
N TYR A 277 -20.59 0.51 5.98
CA TYR A 277 -21.21 -0.37 5.01
C TYR A 277 -21.07 -1.83 5.45
N LEU A 278 -19.86 -2.29 5.74
CA LEU A 278 -19.61 -3.67 6.18
C LEU A 278 -20.36 -3.98 7.47
N ASN A 279 -20.36 -3.08 8.45
CA ASN A 279 -21.13 -3.26 9.68
C ASN A 279 -22.63 -3.38 9.40
N ALA A 280 -23.20 -2.49 8.58
CA ALA A 280 -24.62 -2.50 8.24
C ALA A 280 -25.01 -3.77 7.48
N MET A 281 -24.20 -4.21 6.51
CA MET A 281 -24.52 -5.36 5.67
C MET A 281 -24.36 -6.70 6.38
N THR A 282 -23.46 -6.79 7.36
CA THR A 282 -23.15 -8.05 8.04
C THR A 282 -23.68 -8.15 9.47
N ASN A 283 -24.15 -7.03 10.05
CA ASN A 283 -24.47 -6.92 11.49
C ASN A 283 -23.32 -7.37 12.41
N ARG A 284 -22.06 -7.27 11.95
CA ARG A 284 -20.85 -7.59 12.72
C ARG A 284 -20.03 -6.33 12.93
N SER A 285 -19.32 -6.26 14.05
CA SER A 285 -18.20 -5.33 14.19
C SER A 285 -17.12 -5.66 13.14
N VAL A 286 -16.38 -4.66 12.72
CA VAL A 286 -15.42 -4.71 11.60
C VAL A 286 -14.03 -4.44 12.16
N ALA A 287 -12.98 -4.99 11.56
CA ALA A 287 -11.61 -4.59 11.83
C ALA A 287 -11.01 -3.91 10.60
N ALA A 288 -9.94 -3.14 10.77
CA ALA A 288 -9.22 -2.50 9.69
C ALA A 288 -7.74 -2.90 9.73
N VAL A 289 -7.27 -3.60 8.70
CA VAL A 289 -5.85 -3.81 8.44
C VAL A 289 -5.44 -2.85 7.34
N THR A 290 -4.45 -2.02 7.60
CA THR A 290 -4.09 -0.92 6.70
C THR A 290 -2.61 -0.94 6.39
N TRP A 291 -2.21 -0.35 5.27
CA TRP A 291 -0.80 -0.20 4.93
C TRP A 291 -0.51 1.25 4.55
N SER A 292 0.64 1.77 4.99
CA SER A 292 1.10 3.11 4.60
C SER A 292 0.00 4.16 4.85
N GLN A 293 -0.30 5.00 3.84
CA GLN A 293 -1.37 6.00 3.84
C GLN A 293 -2.73 5.49 4.33
N GLY A 294 -3.10 4.23 4.08
CA GLY A 294 -4.36 3.67 4.57
C GLY A 294 -4.51 3.79 6.10
N SER A 295 -3.39 3.91 6.81
CA SER A 295 -3.32 4.17 8.25
C SER A 295 -3.78 5.59 8.59
N VAL A 296 -3.28 6.63 7.89
CA VAL A 296 -3.75 8.01 8.11
C VAL A 296 -5.16 8.23 7.58
N ASP A 297 -5.58 7.55 6.51
CA ASP A 297 -6.97 7.56 6.03
C ASP A 297 -7.92 7.00 7.11
N THR A 298 -7.55 5.87 7.73
CA THR A 298 -8.35 5.22 8.77
C THR A 298 -8.37 6.03 10.05
N GLN A 299 -7.24 6.60 10.47
CA GLN A 299 -7.19 7.46 11.64
C GLN A 299 -7.98 8.76 11.44
N TRP A 300 -7.96 9.35 10.24
CA TRP A 300 -8.80 10.49 9.88
C TRP A 300 -10.29 10.12 9.91
N ALA A 301 -10.66 8.96 9.36
CA ALA A 301 -12.01 8.42 9.44
C ALA A 301 -12.48 8.22 10.89
N LEU A 302 -11.66 7.60 11.74
CA LEU A 302 -11.94 7.44 13.17
C LEU A 302 -12.08 8.79 13.88
N LYS A 303 -11.30 9.80 13.50
CA LYS A 303 -11.37 11.15 14.08
C LYS A 303 -12.67 11.86 13.71
N TYR A 304 -13.02 11.91 12.42
CA TYR A 304 -14.10 12.77 11.93
C TYR A 304 -15.43 12.08 11.63
N TRP A 305 -15.50 10.74 11.68
CA TRP A 305 -16.74 9.96 11.70
C TRP A 305 -16.85 9.17 13.00
N PRO A 306 -17.09 9.82 14.17
CA PRO A 306 -17.02 9.17 15.47
C PRO A 306 -17.93 7.94 15.61
N SER A 307 -18.98 7.81 14.80
CA SER A 307 -19.81 6.61 14.79
C SER A 307 -19.05 5.33 14.43
N VAL A 308 -17.96 5.42 13.66
CA VAL A 308 -17.16 4.25 13.29
C VAL A 308 -16.44 3.63 14.49
N ARG A 309 -16.10 4.42 15.52
CA ARG A 309 -15.38 3.94 16.71
C ARG A 309 -16.14 2.86 17.48
N LYS A 310 -17.48 2.84 17.37
CA LYS A 310 -18.34 1.86 18.06
C LYS A 310 -18.46 0.52 17.33
N ILE A 311 -18.08 0.48 16.06
CA ILE A 311 -18.23 -0.68 15.19
C ILE A 311 -16.88 -1.25 14.76
N VAL A 312 -15.79 -0.53 14.99
CA VAL A 312 -14.42 -1.01 14.72
C VAL A 312 -13.86 -1.67 15.97
N THR A 313 -13.44 -2.93 15.87
CA THR A 313 -12.78 -3.65 16.97
C THR A 313 -11.29 -3.33 17.03
N ASP A 314 -10.64 -3.27 15.88
CA ASP A 314 -9.19 -3.18 15.76
C ASP A 314 -8.80 -2.30 14.57
N HIS A 315 -7.81 -1.44 14.78
CA HIS A 315 -7.03 -0.80 13.73
C HIS A 315 -5.60 -1.37 13.75
N ILE A 316 -5.18 -2.03 12.68
CA ILE A 316 -3.89 -2.70 12.59
C ILE A 316 -3.08 -2.05 11.44
N PRO A 317 -2.44 -0.90 11.70
CA PRO A 317 -1.64 -0.20 10.71
C PRO A 317 -0.27 -0.87 10.52
N ILE A 318 0.02 -1.21 9.27
CA ILE A 318 1.29 -1.75 8.80
C ILE A 318 2.09 -0.62 8.15
N SER A 319 3.27 -0.31 8.70
CA SER A 319 4.13 0.77 8.21
C SER A 319 3.39 2.12 8.12
N GLY A 320 2.56 2.44 9.12
CA GLY A 320 1.78 3.69 9.14
C GLY A 320 2.64 4.95 9.23
N ASP A 321 2.06 6.09 8.86
CA ASP A 321 2.74 7.37 8.72
C ASP A 321 1.99 8.53 9.42
N TYR A 322 1.51 8.32 10.66
CA TYR A 322 0.78 9.34 11.44
C TYR A 322 1.55 10.64 11.68
N GLY A 323 2.88 10.61 11.60
CA GLY A 323 3.76 11.78 11.65
C GLY A 323 4.13 12.35 10.28
N GLY A 324 3.63 11.77 9.19
CA GLY A 324 4.12 11.97 7.83
C GLY A 324 5.54 11.42 7.64
N THR A 325 6.20 11.82 6.55
CA THR A 325 7.58 11.43 6.24
C THR A 325 8.46 12.62 5.86
N THR A 326 9.72 12.55 6.26
CA THR A 326 10.79 13.47 5.81
C THR A 326 11.22 13.21 4.37
N LEU A 327 10.88 12.05 3.82
CA LEU A 327 11.35 11.58 2.51
C LEU A 327 10.37 11.85 1.36
N ALA A 328 9.23 12.51 1.62
CA ALA A 328 8.21 12.79 0.61
C ALA A 328 8.78 13.49 -0.64
N TYR A 329 9.80 14.32 -0.48
CA TYR A 329 10.48 15.00 -1.60
C TYR A 329 11.08 14.04 -2.63
N LEU A 330 11.45 12.81 -2.24
CA LEU A 330 11.97 11.78 -3.15
C LEU A 330 10.88 11.25 -4.11
N LEU A 331 9.61 11.37 -3.73
CA LEU A 331 8.44 10.99 -4.53
C LEU A 331 7.90 12.18 -5.35
N CYS A 332 8.43 13.40 -5.13
CA CYS A 332 7.98 14.66 -5.72
C CYS A 332 9.08 15.41 -6.49
N PRO A 333 9.77 14.83 -7.49
CA PRO A 333 10.77 15.56 -8.26
C PRO A 333 10.09 16.66 -9.12
N GLY A 334 10.20 17.93 -8.72
CA GLY A 334 9.65 19.06 -9.48
C GLY A 334 10.09 20.47 -9.02
N PHE A 335 10.41 21.32 -9.99
CA PHE A 335 10.69 22.78 -10.03
C PHE A 335 11.20 23.49 -8.75
N SER A 336 12.47 23.23 -8.42
CA SER A 336 13.30 23.98 -7.45
C SER A 336 13.61 25.42 -7.89
N ALA A 337 13.44 25.77 -9.18
CA ALA A 337 13.59 27.14 -9.66
C ALA A 337 12.34 27.98 -9.32
N GLY A 338 12.07 28.18 -8.02
CA GLY A 338 10.94 28.95 -7.50
C GLY A 338 10.23 28.39 -6.26
N ASN A 339 10.76 27.34 -5.60
CA ASN A 339 10.13 26.62 -4.46
C ASN A 339 8.76 25.97 -4.76
N GLN A 340 8.48 25.56 -6.01
CA GLN A 340 7.20 24.94 -6.37
C GLN A 340 7.37 23.46 -6.73
N TYR A 341 7.22 22.56 -5.75
CA TYR A 341 7.26 21.12 -5.98
C TYR A 341 5.92 20.64 -6.55
N LEU A 342 5.89 20.27 -7.83
CA LEU A 342 4.72 19.59 -8.40
C LEU A 342 4.65 18.16 -7.87
N CYS A 343 3.63 17.87 -7.06
CA CYS A 343 3.41 16.55 -6.51
C CYS A 343 1.93 16.16 -6.42
N THR A 344 1.63 14.91 -6.10
CA THR A 344 0.24 14.51 -5.89
C THR A 344 -0.29 15.09 -4.57
N PRO A 345 -1.60 15.38 -4.47
CA PRO A 345 -2.21 15.84 -3.23
C PRO A 345 -1.84 14.99 -2.01
N ALA A 346 -1.94 13.66 -2.13
CA ALA A 346 -1.66 12.73 -1.04
C ALA A 346 -0.22 12.80 -0.53
N ILE A 347 0.76 12.89 -1.43
CA ILE A 347 2.17 12.91 -1.03
C ILE A 347 2.53 14.25 -0.35
N LEU A 348 1.96 15.37 -0.82
CA LEU A 348 2.10 16.66 -0.13
C LEU A 348 1.53 16.58 1.29
N GLN A 349 0.35 15.97 1.45
CA GLN A 349 -0.31 15.83 2.75
C GLN A 349 0.39 14.85 3.68
N GLN A 350 1.12 13.86 3.16
CA GLN A 350 1.94 12.93 3.96
C GLN A 350 3.35 13.46 4.25
N THR A 351 3.69 14.67 3.82
CA THR A 351 4.97 15.30 4.19
C THR A 351 4.97 15.63 5.69
N GLN A 352 6.08 15.34 6.38
CA GLN A 352 6.20 15.69 7.79
C GLN A 352 6.03 17.21 7.96
N GLY A 353 5.10 17.61 8.84
CA GLY A 353 4.78 19.02 9.08
C GLY A 353 3.76 19.64 8.12
N ALA A 354 3.19 18.88 7.18
CA ALA A 354 2.05 19.32 6.37
C ALA A 354 0.86 19.72 7.27
N ARG A 355 0.02 20.67 6.81
CA ARG A 355 -1.18 21.10 7.55
C ARG A 355 -2.12 19.91 7.77
N PHE A 356 -2.19 18.98 6.83
CA PHE A 356 -2.93 17.73 7.00
C PHE A 356 -2.43 16.93 8.21
N ILE A 357 -1.13 16.60 8.29
CA ILE A 357 -0.56 15.85 9.43
C ILE A 357 -0.76 16.62 10.74
N HIS A 358 -0.53 17.94 10.74
CA HIS A 358 -0.78 18.75 11.92
C HIS A 358 -2.25 18.65 12.39
N GLN A 359 -3.20 18.73 11.45
CA GLN A 359 -4.62 18.61 11.75
C GLN A 359 -5.03 17.19 12.14
N LEU A 360 -4.46 16.15 11.52
CA LEU A 360 -4.69 14.77 11.91
C LEU A 360 -4.29 14.56 13.38
N ARG A 361 -3.12 15.06 13.76
CA ARG A 361 -2.52 14.85 15.09
C ARG A 361 -3.10 15.74 16.19
N SER A 362 -3.72 16.86 15.85
CA SER A 362 -4.29 17.80 16.82
C SER A 362 -5.40 17.15 17.66
N ASN A 363 -5.66 17.71 18.85
CA ASN A 363 -6.67 17.24 19.82
C ASN A 363 -6.65 15.72 20.02
N ASP A 364 -5.47 15.21 20.35
CA ASP A 364 -5.20 13.79 20.61
C ASP A 364 -5.49 12.87 19.41
N GLY A 365 -5.47 13.40 18.19
CA GLY A 365 -5.60 12.60 16.97
C GLY A 365 -4.34 11.78 16.67
N ASP A 366 -3.21 12.07 17.32
CA ASP A 366 -2.03 11.20 17.38
C ASP A 366 -2.12 10.09 18.45
N SER A 367 -3.30 9.93 19.07
CA SER A 367 -3.64 8.81 19.94
C SER A 367 -4.74 7.95 19.33
N ALA A 368 -4.71 6.66 19.63
CA ALA A 368 -5.68 5.69 19.15
C ALA A 368 -7.13 6.06 19.54
N PHE A 369 -8.08 5.75 18.65
CA PHE A 369 -9.53 5.89 18.90
C PHE A 369 -10.22 4.55 19.21
N VAL A 370 -9.58 3.45 18.84
CA VAL A 370 -9.98 2.05 19.03
C VAL A 370 -8.72 1.23 19.32
N PRO A 371 -8.80 -0.02 19.82
CA PRO A 371 -7.63 -0.88 19.97
C PRO A 371 -6.74 -0.84 18.71
N THR A 372 -5.46 -0.49 18.88
CA THR A 372 -4.55 -0.25 17.75
C THR A 372 -3.25 -1.02 17.86
N THR A 373 -2.90 -1.77 16.82
CA THR A 373 -1.67 -2.58 16.74
C THR A 373 -0.78 -2.04 15.63
N SER A 374 0.12 -1.11 15.97
CA SER A 374 1.04 -0.49 15.00
C SER A 374 2.31 -1.30 14.84
N ILE A 375 2.65 -1.65 13.60
CA ILE A 375 3.79 -2.51 13.26
C ILE A 375 4.65 -1.79 12.23
N TYR A 376 5.92 -1.56 12.53
CA TYR A 376 6.83 -0.79 11.67
C TYR A 376 8.28 -1.24 11.76
N SER A 377 9.07 -0.78 10.79
CA SER A 377 10.45 -1.17 10.57
C SER A 377 11.37 0.04 10.48
N ALA A 378 12.55 0.01 11.08
CA ALA A 378 13.54 1.06 10.91
C ALA A 378 14.15 1.09 9.50
N ALA A 379 14.02 -0.01 8.75
CA ALA A 379 14.48 -0.11 7.37
C ALA A 379 13.50 0.44 6.33
N ASP A 380 12.37 0.99 6.78
CA ASP A 380 11.37 1.65 5.93
C ASP A 380 12.02 2.79 5.12
N GLU A 381 12.00 2.68 3.80
CA GLU A 381 12.67 3.55 2.86
C GLU A 381 11.76 4.64 2.28
N ILE A 382 10.48 4.63 2.67
CA ILE A 382 9.45 5.59 2.27
C ILE A 382 9.09 6.52 3.43
N VAL A 383 8.86 5.94 4.60
CA VAL A 383 8.45 6.65 5.81
C VAL A 383 9.63 6.75 6.75
N GLN A 384 10.08 7.98 7.03
CA GLN A 384 11.07 8.24 8.05
C GLN A 384 10.74 9.53 8.83
N PRO A 385 11.00 9.56 10.15
CA PRO A 385 11.61 8.51 10.97
C PRO A 385 10.69 7.31 11.25
N GLN A 386 11.23 6.09 11.33
CA GLN A 386 10.52 4.87 11.80
C GLN A 386 11.26 4.14 12.93
N LEU A 387 11.84 4.92 13.85
CA LEU A 387 12.65 4.41 14.95
C LEU A 387 11.98 4.63 16.31
N ALA A 388 11.64 3.54 16.99
CA ALA A 388 11.14 3.54 18.37
C ALA A 388 9.99 4.56 18.60
N GLU A 389 9.98 5.26 19.74
CA GLU A 389 8.94 6.24 20.08
C GLU A 389 8.97 7.51 19.20
N GLY A 390 10.05 7.71 18.43
CA GLY A 390 10.14 8.78 17.44
C GLY A 390 9.59 8.37 16.07
N ALA A 391 9.10 7.14 15.90
CA ALA A 391 8.57 6.64 14.64
C ALA A 391 7.29 7.38 14.22
N SER A 392 7.13 7.60 12.92
CA SER A 392 5.91 8.15 12.33
C SER A 392 4.70 7.22 12.57
N ALA A 393 4.93 5.91 12.56
CA ALA A 393 3.92 4.90 12.87
C ALA A 393 3.51 4.85 14.35
N PHE A 394 4.26 5.50 15.25
CA PHE A 394 3.99 5.42 16.68
C PHE A 394 2.67 6.12 17.03
N ILE A 395 1.76 5.38 17.66
CA ILE A 395 0.47 5.91 18.12
C ILE A 395 0.39 5.89 19.65
N LYS A 396 -0.18 6.94 20.24
CA LYS A 396 -0.36 7.07 21.70
C LYS A 396 -1.68 6.45 22.16
N ASP A 397 -1.88 6.36 23.48
CA ASP A 397 -3.13 5.83 24.08
C ASP A 397 -3.70 6.71 25.20
N VAL A 398 -3.92 8.01 24.94
CA VAL A 398 -4.53 8.89 25.97
C VAL A 398 -5.97 8.50 26.32
N ARG A 399 -6.61 7.68 25.49
CA ARG A 399 -8.01 7.24 25.66
C ARG A 399 -8.13 5.90 26.40
N GLY A 400 -7.01 5.21 26.66
CA GLY A 400 -7.01 3.90 27.30
C GLY A 400 -7.76 2.83 26.50
N VAL A 401 -7.74 2.93 25.17
CA VAL A 401 -8.40 1.96 24.26
C VAL A 401 -7.53 0.73 24.03
N GLY A 402 -6.26 0.77 24.42
CA GLY A 402 -5.28 -0.30 24.21
C GLY A 402 -4.47 -0.05 22.95
N VAL A 403 -3.15 0.09 23.11
CA VAL A 403 -2.20 0.26 22.01
C VAL A 403 -1.01 -0.68 22.15
N SER A 404 -0.61 -1.26 21.04
CA SER A 404 0.63 -2.03 20.89
C SER A 404 1.44 -1.44 19.73
N ASN A 405 2.63 -0.90 20.03
CA ASN A 405 3.57 -0.37 19.04
C ASN A 405 4.75 -1.34 18.91
N VAL A 406 4.75 -2.17 17.87
CA VAL A 406 5.76 -3.19 17.60
C VAL A 406 6.79 -2.65 16.60
N TYR A 407 8.00 -2.41 17.12
CA TYR A 407 9.17 -2.03 16.35
C TYR A 407 10.00 -3.27 16.05
N LEU A 408 9.92 -3.79 14.82
CA LEU A 408 10.42 -5.12 14.45
C LEU A 408 11.88 -5.38 14.86
N GLN A 409 12.79 -4.44 14.59
CA GLN A 409 14.23 -4.63 14.85
C GLN A 409 14.56 -4.64 16.35
N ARG A 410 13.74 -4.01 17.21
CA ARG A 410 13.89 -4.08 18.68
C ARG A 410 13.19 -5.31 19.24
N ASP A 411 11.95 -5.52 18.82
CA ASP A 411 11.04 -6.45 19.48
C ASP A 411 11.25 -7.90 19.02
N CYS A 412 11.75 -8.10 17.79
CA CYS A 412 12.30 -9.36 17.29
C CYS A 412 13.82 -9.29 17.11
N ALA A 413 14.54 -8.59 17.99
CA ALA A 413 15.98 -8.40 17.90
C ALA A 413 16.74 -9.72 17.72
N SER A 414 17.69 -9.72 16.79
CA SER A 414 18.52 -10.89 16.43
C SER A 414 17.73 -12.12 15.95
N GLN A 415 16.47 -11.94 15.55
CA GLN A 415 15.65 -12.96 14.92
C GLN A 415 15.29 -12.54 13.49
N PRO A 416 14.98 -13.48 12.58
CA PRO A 416 14.74 -13.16 11.17
C PRO A 416 13.64 -12.12 10.94
N SER A 417 12.56 -12.15 11.71
CA SER A 417 11.46 -11.17 11.63
C SER A 417 11.86 -9.74 12.04
N GLY A 418 12.96 -9.59 12.79
CA GLY A 418 13.60 -8.29 13.09
C GLY A 418 14.66 -7.88 12.07
N GLY A 419 14.73 -8.53 10.91
CA GLY A 419 15.70 -8.26 9.85
C GLY A 419 15.39 -7.01 9.01
N LEU A 420 15.88 -7.02 7.76
CA LEU A 420 15.63 -5.96 6.79
C LEU A 420 14.24 -6.14 6.17
N TYR A 421 13.27 -5.37 6.66
CA TYR A 421 11.94 -5.25 6.04
C TYR A 421 11.75 -3.81 5.61
N LEU A 422 11.63 -3.61 4.30
CA LEU A 422 11.28 -2.35 3.67
C LEU A 422 9.84 -1.94 3.99
N HIS A 423 9.38 -0.82 3.47
CA HIS A 423 8.05 -0.25 3.75
C HIS A 423 6.91 -1.23 3.46
N GLU A 424 6.88 -1.75 2.24
CA GLU A 424 6.06 -2.87 1.73
C GLU A 424 6.53 -4.22 2.26
N GLY A 425 7.80 -4.30 2.66
CA GLY A 425 8.38 -5.53 3.20
C GLY A 425 7.64 -6.06 4.43
N VAL A 426 7.11 -5.16 5.25
CA VAL A 426 6.31 -5.53 6.42
C VAL A 426 5.04 -6.32 6.03
N LEU A 427 4.53 -6.22 4.79
CA LEU A 427 3.35 -6.95 4.30
C LEU A 427 3.56 -8.46 4.13
N TYR A 428 4.79 -8.96 4.23
CA TYR A 428 5.06 -10.39 4.29
C TYR A 428 5.78 -10.80 5.59
N ASN A 429 5.93 -9.88 6.54
CA ASN A 429 6.59 -10.14 7.80
C ASN A 429 5.77 -11.14 8.65
N PRO A 430 6.41 -12.19 9.21
CA PRO A 430 5.69 -13.23 9.96
C PRO A 430 5.12 -12.73 11.29
N THR A 431 5.82 -11.82 11.96
CA THR A 431 5.33 -11.23 13.22
C THR A 431 4.17 -10.28 12.97
N ALA A 432 4.20 -9.50 11.88
CA ALA A 432 3.07 -8.66 11.48
C ALA A 432 1.80 -9.49 11.26
N TYR A 433 1.89 -10.60 10.50
CA TYR A 433 0.74 -11.48 10.29
C TYR A 433 0.26 -12.15 11.60
N ALA A 434 1.18 -12.60 12.44
CA ALA A 434 0.82 -13.21 13.72
C ALA A 434 0.11 -12.20 14.65
N LEU A 435 0.53 -10.93 14.65
CA LEU A 435 -0.12 -9.85 15.40
C LEU A 435 -1.50 -9.50 14.84
N ILE A 436 -1.69 -9.56 13.52
CA ILE A 436 -3.02 -9.42 12.91
C ILE A 436 -3.96 -10.51 13.44
N LEU A 437 -3.55 -11.78 13.37
CA LEU A 437 -4.37 -12.88 13.86
C LEU A 437 -4.64 -12.77 15.37
N ASP A 438 -3.62 -12.37 16.14
CA ASP A 438 -3.73 -12.21 17.58
C ASP A 438 -4.72 -11.10 17.96
N ALA A 439 -4.65 -9.93 17.29
CA ALA A 439 -5.61 -8.84 17.47
C ALA A 439 -7.05 -9.28 17.14
N LEU A 440 -7.26 -9.96 16.01
CA LEU A 440 -8.58 -10.41 15.58
C LEU A 440 -9.19 -11.53 16.44
N THR A 441 -8.41 -12.13 17.34
CA THR A 441 -8.86 -13.28 18.17
C THR A 441 -8.83 -13.01 19.66
N HIS A 442 -8.46 -11.79 20.09
CA HIS A 442 -8.41 -11.39 21.48
C HIS A 442 -9.01 -10.00 21.68
N ASP A 443 -9.44 -9.70 22.91
CA ASP A 443 -9.81 -8.33 23.26
C ASP A 443 -8.57 -7.44 23.35
N GLY A 444 -8.67 -6.24 22.77
CA GLY A 444 -7.58 -5.28 22.73
C GLY A 444 -6.59 -5.54 21.60
N PRO A 445 -5.47 -4.79 21.52
CA PRO A 445 -4.55 -4.90 20.40
C PRO A 445 -3.81 -6.26 20.41
N GLY A 446 -3.21 -6.57 19.25
CA GLY A 446 -2.28 -7.67 19.10
C GLY A 446 -1.04 -7.47 19.97
N MET A 447 -0.66 -8.50 20.72
CA MET A 447 0.41 -8.45 21.71
C MET A 447 1.53 -9.41 21.32
N LEU A 448 2.74 -8.88 21.15
CA LEU A 448 3.89 -9.69 20.80
C LEU A 448 4.16 -10.83 21.81
N SER A 449 3.88 -10.59 23.09
CA SER A 449 4.05 -11.60 24.15
C SER A 449 3.23 -12.89 23.91
N ARG A 450 2.16 -12.84 23.11
CA ARG A 450 1.35 -14.01 22.73
C ARG A 450 1.85 -14.71 21.47
N VAL A 451 2.68 -14.04 20.67
CA VAL A 451 3.13 -14.53 19.34
C VAL A 451 4.65 -14.49 19.16
N THR A 452 5.43 -14.55 20.25
CA THR A 452 6.91 -14.43 20.21
C THR A 452 7.60 -15.45 19.31
N SER A 453 6.98 -16.62 19.08
CA SER A 453 7.52 -17.65 18.18
C SER A 453 7.61 -17.18 16.73
N SER A 454 6.74 -16.26 16.31
CA SER A 454 6.72 -15.69 14.95
C SER A 454 8.02 -14.97 14.59
N CYS A 455 8.78 -14.50 15.58
CA CYS A 455 10.03 -13.79 15.30
C CYS A 455 11.06 -14.67 14.56
N ARG A 456 10.96 -16.01 14.67
CA ARG A 456 11.93 -16.97 14.15
C ARG A 456 11.85 -17.19 12.63
N ASP A 457 10.77 -16.76 12.00
CA ASP A 457 10.54 -16.92 10.56
C ASP A 457 10.97 -15.67 9.79
N SER A 458 11.31 -15.82 8.51
CA SER A 458 11.65 -14.69 7.61
C SER A 458 10.45 -14.21 6.78
N VAL A 459 9.41 -15.02 6.66
CA VAL A 459 8.19 -14.72 5.89
C VAL A 459 7.01 -15.39 6.58
N ALA A 460 5.84 -14.75 6.58
CA ALA A 460 4.63 -15.29 7.20
C ALA A 460 4.29 -16.71 6.67
N PRO A 461 3.98 -17.68 7.54
CA PRO A 461 3.58 -19.01 7.13
C PRO A 461 2.43 -18.98 6.11
N GLY A 462 2.61 -19.68 4.99
CA GLY A 462 1.66 -19.69 3.86
C GLY A 462 2.03 -18.72 2.72
N LEU A 463 2.94 -17.77 2.94
CA LEU A 463 3.51 -16.94 1.88
C LEU A 463 4.76 -17.58 1.30
N ASN A 464 5.09 -17.16 0.07
CA ASN A 464 6.20 -17.71 -0.69
C ASN A 464 6.92 -16.60 -1.50
N THR A 465 7.87 -16.99 -2.35
CA THR A 465 8.64 -16.06 -3.17
C THR A 465 7.76 -15.14 -4.03
N ALA A 466 6.64 -15.64 -4.58
CA ALA A 466 5.74 -14.83 -5.39
C ALA A 466 5.01 -13.77 -4.54
N SER A 467 4.64 -14.09 -3.29
CA SER A 467 4.07 -13.11 -2.36
C SER A 467 5.05 -11.97 -2.06
N VAL A 468 6.35 -12.30 -1.85
CA VAL A 468 7.40 -11.29 -1.68
C VAL A 468 7.53 -10.44 -2.94
N ILE A 469 7.61 -11.08 -4.12
CA ILE A 469 7.72 -10.36 -5.40
C ILE A 469 6.55 -9.39 -5.61
N GLN A 470 5.33 -9.82 -5.30
CA GLN A 470 4.14 -8.99 -5.44
C GLN A 470 4.16 -7.78 -4.50
N ALA A 471 4.55 -7.96 -3.23
CA ALA A 471 4.66 -6.86 -2.29
C ALA A 471 5.71 -5.83 -2.75
N GLU A 472 6.92 -6.29 -3.09
CA GLU A 472 8.03 -5.43 -3.56
C GLU A 472 7.72 -4.70 -4.89
N THR A 473 6.75 -5.19 -5.68
CA THR A 473 6.26 -4.51 -6.89
C THR A 473 5.44 -3.25 -6.59
N LEU A 474 4.99 -3.07 -5.34
CA LEU A 474 4.21 -1.90 -4.94
C LEU A 474 5.03 -0.60 -5.06
N ILE A 475 6.34 -0.61 -4.80
CA ILE A 475 7.18 0.57 -4.94
C ILE A 475 7.36 1.00 -6.40
N PRO A 476 7.75 0.14 -7.36
CA PRO A 476 7.74 0.51 -8.77
C PRO A 476 6.39 1.04 -9.26
N SER A 477 5.28 0.44 -8.80
CA SER A 477 3.92 0.87 -9.15
C SER A 477 3.59 2.27 -8.61
N LEU A 478 3.90 2.52 -7.34
CA LEU A 478 3.77 3.84 -6.71
C LEU A 478 4.57 4.89 -7.49
N LEU A 479 5.85 4.64 -7.76
CA LEU A 479 6.71 5.61 -8.42
C LEU A 479 6.23 5.92 -9.83
N TYR A 480 5.85 4.89 -10.61
CA TYR A 480 5.30 5.11 -11.94
C TYR A 480 4.05 5.98 -11.90
N ARG A 481 3.07 5.61 -11.06
CA ARG A 481 1.77 6.31 -10.95
C ARG A 481 1.94 7.73 -10.41
N ALA A 482 2.75 7.93 -9.39
CA ALA A 482 3.01 9.24 -8.81
C ALA A 482 3.68 10.16 -9.82
N LEU A 483 4.71 9.70 -10.55
CA LEU A 483 5.44 10.52 -11.51
C LEU A 483 4.62 10.84 -12.75
N THR A 484 3.79 9.92 -13.22
CA THR A 484 2.90 10.10 -14.39
C THR A 484 1.54 10.74 -14.05
N TYR A 485 1.27 11.00 -12.76
CA TYR A 485 0.01 11.62 -12.32
C TYR A 485 -0.19 13.01 -12.94
N SER A 486 -1.36 13.25 -13.53
CA SER A 486 -1.65 14.49 -14.26
C SER A 486 -2.07 15.65 -13.35
N SER A 487 -2.77 15.38 -12.25
CA SER A 487 -3.31 16.39 -11.34
C SER A 487 -2.32 16.74 -10.21
N LYS A 488 -1.13 17.23 -10.57
CA LYS A 488 -0.12 17.66 -9.60
C LYS A 488 -0.44 19.05 -9.02
N LEU A 489 -0.13 19.24 -7.75
CA LEU A 489 -0.26 20.47 -6.99
C LEU A 489 1.11 20.96 -6.51
N VAL A 490 1.20 22.25 -6.20
CA VAL A 490 2.37 22.87 -5.57
C VAL A 490 2.23 22.91 -4.04
N GLU A 491 1.00 23.04 -3.57
CA GLU A 491 0.66 23.11 -2.16
C GLU A 491 -0.38 22.04 -1.85
N GLU A 492 -0.39 21.55 -0.61
CA GLU A 492 -1.41 20.61 -0.18
C GLU A 492 -2.82 21.22 -0.29
N PRO A 493 -3.86 20.40 -0.52
CA PRO A 493 -5.26 20.83 -0.45
C PRO A 493 -5.60 21.56 0.85
N ALA A 494 -6.62 22.42 0.80
CA ALA A 494 -7.15 23.06 2.00
C ALA A 494 -7.75 22.01 2.96
N ILE A 495 -7.60 22.25 4.26
CA ILE A 495 -8.26 21.45 5.29
C ILE A 495 -9.78 21.60 5.15
N LYS A 496 -10.52 20.50 5.15
CA LYS A 496 -11.98 20.49 5.05
C LYS A 496 -12.61 21.20 6.23
N SER A 497 -13.71 21.90 5.98
CA SER A 497 -14.35 22.77 6.98
C SER A 497 -14.85 22.04 8.22
N TYR A 498 -15.08 20.72 8.15
CA TYR A 498 -15.47 19.92 9.31
C TYR A 498 -14.30 19.61 10.25
N ALA A 499 -13.05 19.72 9.78
CA ALA A 499 -11.85 19.36 10.53
C ALA A 499 -11.40 20.53 11.41
N THR A 500 -12.26 20.89 12.37
CA THR A 500 -12.08 22.06 13.26
C THR A 500 -11.36 21.74 14.56
N TYR A 501 -11.11 20.46 14.82
CA TYR A 501 -10.40 19.92 15.98
C TYR A 501 -9.60 18.70 15.56
#